data_AF-A0A2U0HCI4-F1
#
_entry.id   AF-A0A2U0HCI4-F1
#
_cell.length_a   1.000
_cell.length_b   1.000
_cell.length_c   1.000
_cell.angle_alpha   90.00
_cell.angle_beta   90.00
_cell.angle_gamma   90.00
#
_symmetry.space_group_name_H-M   'P 1'
#
loop_
_entity.id
_entity.type
_entity.pdbx_description
1 polymer ?
#
loop_
_entity_poly.entity_id
_entity_poly.type
_entity_poly.pdbx_seq_one_letter_code
_entity_poly.pdbx_strand_id
1 'polypeptide(L)'
;MNVAAKFTAGVAVLVVGGLVALAAPAIFGAYAEMSSWAIFQPPEEPTVEPAPDETEDTLGAEMIDELGDGYVYVGNGTAIPKGSPPGCDDPAWLHVGGMSASLSGNLVDRGARDLAAGIAGTDEEGQIVTYTVAPGDAIYAIGDRFCIANALTLTMLNHTRTIQPGEVLLLHPDSSIPWIPYFNPAGAPAGYQQIPYQLAVEAMSAAAHADDLDAMRRIFADDLAHLFPHPADADVIAKALDAGDLDMLRQMFA
;
A
#
# COMPACT_ATOMS: atom_id res chain seq x y z
N MET A 1 -22.67 12.26 67.63
CA MET A 1 -22.34 10.83 67.85
C MET A 1 -21.86 10.31 66.50
N ASN A 2 -20.61 10.41 66.05
CA ASN A 2 -19.30 10.06 66.62
C ASN A 2 -19.27 8.67 67.27
N VAL A 3 -18.73 7.68 66.55
CA VAL A 3 -17.49 6.99 66.98
C VAL A 3 -16.67 6.60 65.73
N ALA A 4 -15.43 7.07 65.73
CA ALA A 4 -14.35 6.66 64.84
C ALA A 4 -13.47 5.62 65.55
N ALA A 5 -12.89 4.69 64.80
CA ALA A 5 -11.69 3.92 65.17
C ALA A 5 -11.01 3.57 63.83
N LYS A 6 -9.85 4.10 63.42
CA LYS A 6 -8.51 4.17 64.02
C LYS A 6 -7.97 2.79 64.42
N PHE A 7 -7.25 2.16 63.49
CA PHE A 7 -6.04 1.39 63.82
C PHE A 7 -4.86 1.94 63.03
N THR A 8 -3.76 2.13 63.76
CA THR A 8 -2.50 2.73 63.35
C THR A 8 -1.40 1.69 63.60
N ALA A 9 -0.34 1.78 62.78
CA ALA A 9 0.95 1.07 62.86
C ALA A 9 0.97 -0.40 62.37
N GLY A 10 1.96 -0.87 61.62
CA GLY A 10 3.32 -0.35 61.48
C GLY A 10 4.00 -0.69 60.15
N VAL A 11 5.04 0.10 59.88
CA VAL A 11 5.98 0.01 58.78
C VAL A 11 6.78 -1.30 58.84
N ALA A 12 6.84 -2.02 57.73
CA ALA A 12 7.93 -2.95 57.44
C ALA A 12 8.36 -2.71 55.98
N VAL A 13 9.53 -2.09 55.82
CA VAL A 13 10.24 -1.97 54.56
C VAL A 13 10.79 -3.34 54.19
N LEU A 14 10.29 -3.93 53.10
CA LEU A 14 10.94 -5.03 52.41
C LEU A 14 11.31 -4.54 51.02
N VAL A 15 12.57 -4.14 50.87
CA VAL A 15 13.21 -3.98 49.57
C VAL A 15 13.40 -5.38 49.01
N VAL A 16 12.54 -5.77 48.08
CA VAL A 16 12.81 -6.89 47.17
C VAL A 16 12.88 -6.30 45.79
N GLY A 17 14.11 -6.06 45.34
CA GLY A 17 14.41 -5.85 43.94
C GLY A 17 13.98 -7.09 43.16
N GLY A 18 13.08 -6.89 42.21
CA GLY A 18 12.58 -7.92 41.31
C GLY A 18 12.08 -7.22 40.05
N LEU A 19 12.88 -7.32 39.01
CA LEU A 19 12.64 -6.86 37.64
C LEU A 19 11.18 -7.16 37.22
N VAL A 20 10.36 -6.13 37.05
CA VAL A 20 9.13 -6.26 36.24
C VAL A 20 9.55 -5.99 34.80
N ALA A 21 9.93 -7.06 34.10
CA ALA A 21 9.98 -7.03 32.65
C ALA A 21 8.55 -6.83 32.15
N LEU A 22 8.27 -5.63 31.64
CA LEU A 22 7.09 -5.37 30.82
C LEU A 22 7.14 -6.33 29.63
N ALA A 23 6.23 -7.29 29.61
CA ALA A 23 5.93 -8.07 28.42
C ALA A 23 5.23 -7.14 27.42
N ALA A 24 6.02 -6.44 26.61
CA ALA A 24 5.58 -6.02 25.30
C ALA A 24 5.40 -7.29 24.43
N PRO A 25 4.38 -7.37 23.55
CA PRO A 25 4.38 -8.39 22.52
C PRO A 25 5.65 -8.18 21.68
N ALA A 26 6.57 -9.13 21.77
CA ALA A 26 7.67 -9.25 20.84
C ALA A 26 7.06 -9.66 19.49
N ILE A 27 6.70 -8.68 18.66
CA ILE A 27 6.53 -8.90 17.21
C ILE A 27 7.96 -9.01 16.67
N PHE A 28 8.57 -10.18 16.85
CA PHE A 28 9.84 -10.55 16.25
C PHE A 28 9.56 -11.74 15.36
N GLY A 29 9.58 -11.51 14.05
CA GLY A 29 9.55 -12.58 13.05
C GLY A 29 8.62 -12.31 11.88
N ALA A 30 8.93 -11.32 11.05
CA ALA A 30 8.39 -11.22 9.68
C ALA A 30 9.48 -10.83 8.65
N TYR A 31 10.56 -10.16 9.06
CA TYR A 31 11.61 -9.74 8.12
C TYR A 31 12.51 -10.86 7.55
N ALA A 32 12.48 -12.08 8.08
CA ALA A 32 13.26 -13.20 7.52
C ALA A 32 12.51 -13.97 6.41
N GLU A 33 11.18 -13.87 6.35
CA GLU A 33 10.34 -14.56 5.35
C GLU A 33 10.20 -13.74 4.05
N MET A 34 10.50 -12.42 4.07
CA MET A 34 10.53 -11.60 2.85
C MET A 34 11.73 -11.92 1.92
N SER A 35 12.70 -12.72 2.38
CA SER A 35 13.85 -13.16 1.57
C SER A 35 13.57 -14.42 0.72
N SER A 36 12.49 -15.17 0.97
CA SER A 36 12.20 -16.38 0.17
C SER A 36 11.56 -16.10 -1.19
N TRP A 37 11.18 -14.86 -1.47
CA TRP A 37 10.69 -14.44 -2.79
C TRP A 37 11.81 -13.96 -3.74
N ALA A 38 13.06 -13.91 -3.28
CA ALA A 38 14.21 -13.76 -4.18
C ALA A 38 14.45 -15.00 -5.09
N ILE A 39 13.70 -16.09 -4.88
CA ILE A 39 13.82 -17.36 -5.62
C ILE A 39 13.18 -17.29 -7.02
N PHE A 40 12.54 -16.16 -7.40
CA PHE A 40 11.99 -15.97 -8.75
C PHE A 40 13.03 -15.56 -9.82
N GLN A 41 14.33 -15.72 -9.56
CA GLN A 41 15.35 -15.59 -10.62
C GLN A 41 15.36 -16.84 -11.52
N PRO A 42 15.32 -16.67 -12.86
CA PRO A 42 15.71 -17.73 -13.81
C PRO A 42 17.15 -18.23 -13.49
N PRO A 43 17.54 -19.45 -13.92
CA PRO A 43 18.88 -19.96 -13.65
C PRO A 43 19.96 -18.97 -14.12
N GLU A 44 20.94 -18.72 -13.24
CA GLU A 44 22.06 -17.78 -13.41
C GLU A 44 22.64 -17.78 -14.84
N GLU A 45 22.21 -16.82 -15.66
CA GLU A 45 23.12 -16.15 -16.58
C GLU A 45 24.06 -15.27 -15.74
N PRO A 46 25.33 -15.11 -16.15
CA PRO A 46 26.34 -14.44 -15.32
C PRO A 46 25.82 -13.08 -14.86
N THR A 47 25.92 -12.84 -13.55
CA THR A 47 25.48 -11.64 -12.84
C THR A 47 26.06 -10.39 -13.51
N VAL A 48 25.29 -9.82 -14.42
CA VAL A 48 25.35 -8.40 -14.74
C VAL A 48 24.51 -7.77 -13.64
N GLU A 49 25.12 -6.93 -12.80
CA GLU A 49 24.35 -5.99 -11.97
C GLU A 49 23.23 -5.42 -12.85
N PRO A 50 21.96 -5.35 -12.43
CA PRO A 50 20.99 -4.61 -13.21
C PRO A 50 21.58 -3.22 -13.35
N ALA A 51 21.99 -2.89 -14.57
CA ALA A 51 22.33 -1.52 -14.89
C ALA A 51 21.10 -0.71 -14.45
N PRO A 52 21.27 0.52 -13.90
CA PRO A 52 20.17 1.46 -13.95
C PRO A 52 19.61 1.38 -15.37
N ASP A 53 18.29 1.29 -15.52
CA ASP A 53 17.70 1.13 -16.84
C ASP A 53 18.06 2.39 -17.65
N GLU A 54 19.23 2.34 -18.31
CA GLU A 54 19.86 3.50 -18.92
C GLU A 54 18.91 4.05 -19.99
N THR A 55 17.96 3.24 -20.46
CA THR A 55 16.91 3.61 -21.38
C THR A 55 15.82 4.48 -20.75
N GLU A 56 15.41 4.22 -19.50
CA GLU A 56 14.47 5.06 -18.75
C GLU A 56 15.11 6.39 -18.36
N ASP A 57 16.36 6.36 -17.89
CA ASP A 57 17.09 7.57 -17.50
C ASP A 57 17.42 8.45 -18.71
N THR A 58 17.80 7.85 -19.85
CA THR A 58 18.03 8.60 -21.09
C THR A 58 16.72 9.15 -21.65
N LEU A 59 15.64 8.36 -21.66
CA LEU A 59 14.32 8.83 -22.08
C LEU A 59 13.85 10.00 -21.21
N GLY A 60 14.01 9.89 -19.89
CA GLY A 60 13.66 10.96 -18.96
C GLY A 60 14.45 12.23 -19.23
N ALA A 61 15.77 12.12 -19.44
CA ALA A 61 16.60 13.27 -19.78
C ALA A 61 16.20 13.92 -21.12
N GLU A 62 15.94 13.12 -22.16
CA GLU A 62 15.48 13.60 -23.46
C GLU A 62 14.12 14.32 -23.37
N MET A 63 13.17 13.75 -22.63
CA MET A 63 11.85 14.37 -22.42
C MET A 63 11.96 15.70 -21.68
N ILE A 64 12.84 15.81 -20.67
CA ILE A 64 13.03 17.04 -19.92
C ILE A 64 13.77 18.10 -20.75
N ASP A 65 14.73 17.71 -21.60
CA ASP A 65 15.36 18.63 -22.56
C ASP A 65 14.35 19.22 -23.55
N GLU A 66 13.38 18.40 -24.01
CA GLU A 66 12.32 18.84 -24.92
C GLU A 66 11.26 19.72 -24.23
N LEU A 67 10.79 19.33 -23.06
CA LEU A 67 9.68 20.00 -22.34
C LEU A 67 10.14 21.20 -21.50
N GLY A 68 11.41 21.22 -21.11
CA GLY A 68 12.05 22.24 -20.30
C GLY A 68 11.84 22.10 -18.79
N ASP A 69 12.50 22.99 -18.03
CA ASP A 69 12.62 22.96 -16.56
C ASP A 69 11.30 22.98 -15.76
N GLY A 70 10.18 23.31 -16.42
CA GLY A 70 8.84 23.34 -15.84
C GLY A 70 8.20 21.96 -15.66
N TYR A 71 8.87 20.89 -16.08
CA TYR A 71 8.39 19.51 -15.99
C TYR A 71 9.30 18.66 -15.11
N VAL A 72 8.74 17.58 -14.59
CA VAL A 72 9.45 16.50 -13.91
C VAL A 72 9.10 15.18 -14.61
N TYR A 73 10.13 14.37 -14.88
CA TYR A 73 9.94 13.01 -15.38
C TYR A 73 9.56 12.11 -14.20
N VAL A 74 8.49 11.35 -14.36
CA VAL A 74 7.94 10.49 -13.32
C VAL A 74 7.91 9.02 -13.76
N GLY A 75 8.79 8.60 -14.65
CA GLY A 75 8.91 7.19 -15.09
C GLY A 75 7.87 6.79 -16.14
N ASN A 76 8.07 5.60 -16.74
CA ASN A 76 7.15 4.99 -17.70
C ASN A 76 6.77 5.92 -18.87
N GLY A 77 7.73 6.70 -19.39
CA GLY A 77 7.50 7.65 -20.48
C GLY A 77 6.55 8.80 -20.12
N THR A 78 6.38 9.11 -18.83
CA THR A 78 5.48 10.16 -18.34
C THR A 78 6.28 11.31 -17.75
N ALA A 79 6.00 12.53 -18.23
CA ALA A 79 6.47 13.77 -17.62
C ALA A 79 5.28 14.68 -17.30
N ILE A 80 5.32 15.32 -16.13
CA ILE A 80 4.22 16.15 -15.63
C ILE A 80 4.72 17.55 -15.24
N PRO A 81 3.84 18.56 -15.29
CA PRO A 81 4.22 19.89 -14.85
C PRO A 81 4.59 19.91 -13.36
N LYS A 82 5.68 20.61 -13.03
CA LYS A 82 6.01 20.97 -11.65
C LYS A 82 4.93 21.88 -11.07
N GLY A 83 4.78 21.89 -9.74
CA GLY A 83 3.79 22.73 -9.08
C GLY A 83 2.35 22.30 -9.34
N SER A 84 2.13 21.07 -9.80
CA SER A 84 0.81 20.47 -10.00
C SER A 84 0.73 19.13 -9.27
N PRO A 85 0.16 19.08 -8.05
CA PRO A 85 -0.74 20.08 -7.45
C PRO A 85 -0.06 21.38 -7.00
N PRO A 86 -0.79 22.53 -6.93
CA PRO A 86 -0.21 23.81 -6.51
C PRO A 86 0.58 23.71 -5.21
N GLY A 87 1.86 24.12 -5.25
CA GLY A 87 2.77 24.04 -4.11
C GLY A 87 3.43 22.68 -3.89
N CYS A 88 3.45 21.82 -4.91
CA CYS A 88 4.23 20.58 -4.97
C CYS A 88 5.22 20.67 -6.13
N ASP A 89 6.46 21.05 -5.84
CA ASP A 89 7.47 21.30 -6.90
C ASP A 89 7.86 20.00 -7.62
N ASP A 90 8.01 18.91 -6.87
CA ASP A 90 8.29 17.56 -7.38
C ASP A 90 7.16 16.60 -6.97
N PRO A 91 6.00 16.66 -7.65
CA PRO A 91 4.85 15.84 -7.30
C PRO A 91 5.09 14.36 -7.58
N ALA A 92 4.53 13.52 -6.72
CA ALA A 92 4.54 12.08 -6.88
C ALA A 92 3.49 11.63 -7.90
N TRP A 93 3.74 10.47 -8.51
CA TRP A 93 2.86 9.86 -9.50
C TRP A 93 2.69 8.37 -9.25
N LEU A 94 1.43 7.92 -9.22
CA LEU A 94 1.09 6.51 -9.08
C LEU A 94 1.04 5.85 -10.46
N HIS A 95 1.78 4.77 -10.63
CA HIS A 95 1.66 3.87 -11.77
C HIS A 95 0.93 2.62 -11.32
N VAL A 96 -0.14 2.27 -12.02
CA VAL A 96 -0.87 1.02 -11.77
C VAL A 96 -1.26 0.38 -13.10
N GLY A 97 -1.11 -0.93 -13.21
CA GLY A 97 -1.47 -1.68 -14.41
C GLY A 97 -0.60 -2.93 -14.57
N GLY A 98 -1.02 -3.85 -15.44
CA GLY A 98 -0.17 -5.00 -15.80
C GLY A 98 0.32 -5.84 -14.62
N MET A 99 -0.52 -6.02 -13.60
CA MET A 99 -0.18 -6.70 -12.33
C MET A 99 0.86 -5.98 -11.45
N SER A 100 1.12 -4.68 -11.67
CA SER A 100 2.06 -3.88 -10.88
C SER A 100 1.45 -2.57 -10.39
N ALA A 101 1.97 -2.11 -9.25
CA ALA A 101 1.75 -0.77 -8.74
C ALA A 101 3.09 -0.21 -8.25
N SER A 102 3.37 1.05 -8.54
CA SER A 102 4.56 1.75 -8.04
C SER A 102 4.28 3.23 -7.85
N LEU A 103 5.10 3.86 -7.01
CA LEU A 103 5.10 5.30 -6.82
C LEU A 103 6.40 5.88 -7.38
N SER A 104 6.30 6.90 -8.22
CA SER A 104 7.43 7.74 -8.60
C SER A 104 7.41 9.03 -7.80
N GLY A 105 8.60 9.48 -7.37
CA GLY A 105 8.74 10.61 -6.46
C GLY A 105 8.47 10.25 -5.01
N ASN A 106 8.50 11.26 -4.13
CA ASN A 106 8.27 11.07 -2.69
C ASN A 106 6.94 11.70 -2.28
N LEU A 107 6.22 11.02 -1.39
CA LEU A 107 5.04 11.62 -0.76
C LEU A 107 5.48 12.72 0.21
N VAL A 108 4.74 13.83 0.22
CA VAL A 108 4.97 14.95 1.13
C VAL A 108 3.69 15.25 1.88
N ASP A 109 3.62 15.00 3.19
CA ASP A 109 2.46 15.41 3.97
C ASP A 109 2.48 16.93 4.21
N ARG A 110 1.64 17.65 3.48
CA ARG A 110 1.44 19.11 3.63
C ARG A 110 0.51 19.49 4.79
N GLY A 111 0.16 18.52 5.63
CA GLY A 111 -0.70 18.67 6.79
C GLY A 111 -2.18 18.49 6.49
N ALA A 112 -2.95 18.23 7.54
CA ALA A 112 -4.41 18.15 7.46
C ALA A 112 -4.99 19.44 6.88
N ARG A 113 -5.98 19.29 5.99
CA ARG A 113 -6.61 20.39 5.26
C ARG A 113 -8.09 20.11 5.04
N ASP A 114 -8.80 21.11 4.52
CA ASP A 114 -10.20 20.93 4.14
C ASP A 114 -10.33 19.78 3.13
N LEU A 115 -11.29 18.89 3.39
CA LEU A 115 -11.52 17.65 2.66
C LEU A 115 -10.34 16.63 2.65
N ALA A 116 -9.34 16.77 3.53
CA ALA A 116 -8.31 15.77 3.77
C ALA A 116 -7.77 15.84 5.21
N ALA A 117 -8.68 15.65 6.17
CA ALA A 117 -8.45 15.73 7.60
C ALA A 117 -8.09 14.37 8.25
N GLY A 118 -8.12 13.28 7.49
CA GLY A 118 -7.67 11.96 7.89
C GLY A 118 -6.22 11.87 8.38
N ILE A 119 -5.85 10.68 8.85
CA ILE A 119 -4.58 10.42 9.53
C ILE A 119 -3.61 9.78 8.56
N ALA A 120 -2.44 10.38 8.37
CA ALA A 120 -1.34 9.75 7.62
C ALA A 120 -0.70 8.65 8.48
N GLY A 121 -0.54 7.47 7.92
CA GLY A 121 0.22 6.38 8.51
C GLY A 121 1.62 6.31 7.89
N THR A 122 2.61 6.01 8.73
CA THR A 122 4.00 5.84 8.32
C THR A 122 4.51 4.45 8.63
N ASP A 123 5.51 3.99 7.89
CA ASP A 123 6.28 2.79 8.21
C ASP A 123 7.30 3.04 9.34
N GLU A 124 8.16 2.05 9.60
CA GLU A 124 9.19 2.10 10.64
C GLU A 124 10.27 3.15 10.34
N GLU A 125 10.52 3.42 9.05
CA GLU A 125 11.43 4.43 8.54
C GLU A 125 10.83 5.84 8.51
N GLY A 126 9.55 5.97 8.88
CA GLY A 126 8.82 7.24 8.90
C GLY A 126 8.37 7.72 7.52
N GLN A 127 8.42 6.88 6.49
CA GLN A 127 7.85 7.18 5.17
C GLN A 127 6.33 7.06 5.23
N ILE A 128 5.65 7.96 4.53
CA ILE A 128 4.19 7.93 4.43
C ILE A 128 3.80 6.75 3.56
N VAL A 129 2.99 5.85 4.10
CA VAL A 129 2.56 4.63 3.39
C VAL A 129 1.06 4.52 3.27
N THR A 130 0.31 5.04 4.24
CA THR A 130 -1.15 4.90 4.29
C THR A 130 -1.87 6.17 4.71
N TYR A 131 -3.19 6.19 4.52
CA TYR A 131 -4.06 7.27 4.95
C TYR A 131 -5.40 6.71 5.47
N THR A 132 -5.70 6.96 6.74
CA THR A 132 -7.02 6.65 7.30
C THR A 132 -7.98 7.81 7.04
N VAL A 133 -9.02 7.53 6.25
CA VAL A 133 -10.01 8.50 5.77
C VAL A 133 -10.86 9.05 6.93
N ALA A 134 -10.99 10.37 7.02
CA ALA A 134 -11.92 11.03 7.94
C ALA A 134 -13.27 11.34 7.27
N PRO A 135 -14.34 11.56 8.06
CA PRO A 135 -15.61 12.06 7.53
C PRO A 135 -15.44 13.38 6.76
N GLY A 136 -15.92 13.40 5.52
CA GLY A 136 -15.87 14.57 4.65
C GLY A 136 -14.62 14.68 3.78
N ASP A 137 -13.69 13.72 3.87
CA ASP A 137 -12.53 13.69 3.00
C ASP A 137 -12.92 13.42 1.53
N ALA A 138 -12.11 13.93 0.60
CA ALA A 138 -12.25 13.74 -0.83
C ALA A 138 -10.91 13.37 -1.46
N ILE A 139 -10.91 12.40 -2.37
CA ILE A 139 -9.71 11.85 -3.02
C ILE A 139 -8.77 12.91 -3.60
N TYR A 140 -9.31 13.94 -4.27
CA TYR A 140 -8.48 15.02 -4.81
C TYR A 140 -7.75 15.81 -3.72
N ALA A 141 -8.43 16.12 -2.62
CA ALA A 141 -7.80 16.85 -1.51
C ALA A 141 -6.79 15.98 -0.75
N ILE A 142 -7.02 14.67 -0.68
CA ILE A 142 -6.04 13.70 -0.16
C ILE A 142 -4.80 13.69 -1.05
N GLY A 143 -4.95 13.51 -2.36
CA GLY A 143 -3.84 13.54 -3.31
C GLY A 143 -3.07 14.87 -3.26
N ASP A 144 -3.78 16.00 -3.22
CA ASP A 144 -3.16 17.31 -3.02
C ASP A 144 -2.37 17.37 -1.71
N ARG A 145 -2.91 16.88 -0.60
CA ARG A 145 -2.20 16.87 0.69
C ARG A 145 -0.86 16.14 0.58
N PHE A 146 -0.79 15.03 -0.14
CA PHE A 146 0.41 14.20 -0.29
C PHE A 146 1.25 14.48 -1.54
N CYS A 147 0.90 15.52 -2.30
CA CYS A 147 1.54 15.87 -3.56
C CYS A 147 1.45 14.79 -4.66
N ILE A 148 0.36 14.04 -4.71
CA ILE A 148 0.07 13.06 -5.76
C ILE A 148 -0.67 13.75 -6.91
N ALA A 149 -0.02 13.89 -8.07
CA ALA A 149 -0.56 14.63 -9.21
C ALA A 149 -1.74 13.93 -9.89
N ASN A 150 -1.79 12.60 -9.85
CA ASN A 150 -2.89 11.79 -10.38
C ASN A 150 -3.77 11.21 -9.26
N ALA A 151 -4.27 12.08 -8.37
CA ALA A 151 -5.03 11.68 -7.18
C ALA A 151 -6.15 10.64 -7.42
N LEU A 152 -6.84 10.67 -8.56
CA LEU A 152 -7.87 9.67 -8.88
C LEU A 152 -7.33 8.23 -8.98
N THR A 153 -6.05 8.05 -9.28
CA THR A 153 -5.43 6.72 -9.28
C THR A 153 -5.46 6.08 -7.90
N LEU A 154 -5.60 6.85 -6.81
CA LEU A 154 -5.77 6.29 -5.46
C LEU A 154 -6.98 5.37 -5.35
N THR A 155 -8.10 5.68 -6.01
CA THR A 155 -9.28 4.80 -5.97
C THR A 155 -9.02 3.49 -6.72
N MET A 156 -8.23 3.55 -7.78
CA MET A 156 -7.82 2.35 -8.52
C MET A 156 -6.88 1.50 -7.68
N LEU A 157 -5.82 2.10 -7.13
CA LEU A 157 -4.85 1.42 -6.27
C LEU A 157 -5.54 0.68 -5.11
N ASN A 158 -6.51 1.33 -4.48
CA ASN A 158 -7.23 0.82 -3.30
C ASN A 158 -8.54 0.10 -3.62
N HIS A 159 -8.70 -0.39 -4.85
CA HIS A 159 -9.85 -1.18 -5.30
C HIS A 159 -11.23 -0.64 -4.91
N THR A 160 -11.37 0.69 -4.84
CA THR A 160 -12.56 1.35 -4.30
C THR A 160 -13.19 2.26 -5.34
N ARG A 161 -14.51 2.40 -5.29
CA ARG A 161 -15.22 3.41 -6.11
C ARG A 161 -15.42 4.70 -5.35
N THR A 162 -15.43 4.63 -4.02
CA THR A 162 -15.78 5.75 -3.15
C THR A 162 -15.21 5.47 -1.78
N ILE A 163 -14.42 6.41 -1.29
CA ILE A 163 -13.83 6.33 0.04
C ILE A 163 -14.87 6.50 1.13
N GLN A 164 -14.69 5.77 2.23
CA GLN A 164 -15.54 5.83 3.42
C GLN A 164 -14.73 6.21 4.66
N PRO A 165 -15.35 6.88 5.64
CA PRO A 165 -14.66 7.18 6.90
C PRO A 165 -14.17 5.91 7.61
N GLY A 166 -12.92 5.93 8.06
CA GLY A 166 -12.25 4.79 8.70
C GLY A 166 -11.58 3.81 7.73
N GLU A 167 -11.79 3.96 6.42
CA GLU A 167 -11.04 3.20 5.40
C GLU A 167 -9.56 3.60 5.44
N VAL A 168 -8.67 2.61 5.33
CA VAL A 168 -7.23 2.83 5.27
C VAL A 168 -6.81 2.68 3.82
N LEU A 169 -6.35 3.77 3.21
CA LEU A 169 -5.86 3.78 1.84
C LEU A 169 -4.36 3.56 1.85
N LEU A 170 -3.85 2.64 1.04
CA LEU A 170 -2.48 2.58 0.58
C LEU A 170 -2.18 3.81 -0.29
N LEU A 171 -1.10 4.51 0.04
CA LEU A 171 -0.56 5.64 -0.72
C LEU A 171 0.76 5.28 -1.42
N HIS A 172 1.55 4.38 -0.82
CA HIS A 172 2.86 3.98 -1.32
C HIS A 172 2.91 2.45 -1.51
N PRO A 173 2.60 1.93 -2.72
CA PRO A 173 2.73 0.51 -2.99
C PRO A 173 4.20 0.06 -2.99
N ASP A 174 4.45 -1.15 -2.51
CA ASP A 174 5.70 -1.87 -2.72
C ASP A 174 5.72 -2.46 -4.13
N SER A 175 6.57 -1.93 -5.01
CA SER A 175 6.66 -2.35 -6.41
C SER A 175 7.17 -3.79 -6.61
N SER A 176 7.69 -4.43 -5.56
CA SER A 176 8.06 -5.86 -5.61
C SER A 176 6.86 -6.78 -5.40
N ILE A 177 5.73 -6.26 -4.91
CA ILE A 177 4.51 -7.02 -4.68
C ILE A 177 3.58 -6.87 -5.88
N PRO A 178 3.08 -7.98 -6.46
CA PRO A 178 2.10 -7.92 -7.54
C PRO A 178 0.81 -7.22 -7.08
N TRP A 179 0.39 -6.18 -7.79
CA TRP A 179 -0.87 -5.50 -7.54
C TRP A 179 -1.95 -6.03 -8.49
N ILE A 180 -3.13 -6.38 -7.98
CA ILE A 180 -4.18 -6.94 -8.81
C ILE A 180 -4.90 -5.81 -9.57
N PRO A 181 -5.02 -5.86 -10.92
CA PRO A 181 -5.71 -4.81 -11.64
C PRO A 181 -7.17 -4.64 -11.20
N TYR A 182 -7.59 -3.41 -10.91
CA TYR A 182 -8.96 -3.17 -10.42
C TYR A 182 -10.07 -3.45 -11.45
N PHE A 183 -9.90 -2.99 -12.69
CA PHE A 183 -10.97 -3.09 -13.69
C PHE A 183 -10.99 -4.45 -14.38
N ASN A 184 -9.88 -4.90 -14.94
CA ASN A 184 -9.79 -6.15 -15.67
C ASN A 184 -8.40 -6.76 -15.47
N PRO A 185 -8.27 -8.09 -15.40
CA PRO A 185 -6.98 -8.74 -15.27
C PRO A 185 -6.10 -8.45 -16.49
N ALA A 186 -4.79 -8.59 -16.32
CA ALA A 186 -3.83 -8.39 -17.41
C ALA A 186 -4.14 -9.31 -18.61
N GLY A 187 -4.16 -8.72 -19.80
CA GLY A 187 -4.46 -9.42 -21.05
C GLY A 187 -5.92 -9.86 -21.23
N ALA A 188 -6.86 -9.31 -20.44
CA ALA A 188 -8.28 -9.53 -20.67
C ALA A 188 -8.68 -9.19 -22.13
N PRO A 189 -9.39 -10.08 -22.83
CA PRO A 189 -9.81 -9.82 -24.21
C PRO A 189 -10.94 -8.78 -24.26
N ALA A 190 -11.19 -8.25 -25.45
CA ALA A 190 -12.36 -7.39 -25.67
C ALA A 190 -13.67 -8.12 -25.30
N GLY A 191 -14.57 -7.43 -24.61
CA GLY A 191 -15.84 -8.00 -24.13
C GLY A 191 -15.73 -8.86 -22.87
N TYR A 192 -14.59 -8.79 -22.16
CA TYR A 192 -14.39 -9.47 -20.88
C TYR A 192 -15.47 -9.10 -19.83
N GLN A 193 -15.77 -10.06 -18.95
CA GLN A 193 -16.76 -9.90 -17.88
C GLN A 193 -16.21 -9.05 -16.74
N GLN A 194 -16.14 -7.74 -16.97
CA GLN A 194 -15.55 -6.79 -16.03
C GLN A 194 -16.27 -6.77 -14.67
N ILE A 195 -17.61 -6.79 -14.67
CA ILE A 195 -18.40 -6.58 -13.45
C ILE A 195 -18.16 -7.71 -12.42
N PRO A 196 -18.28 -9.01 -12.76
CA PRO A 196 -17.98 -10.08 -11.81
C PRO A 196 -16.56 -10.00 -11.24
N TYR A 197 -15.57 -9.75 -12.11
CA TYR A 197 -14.18 -9.61 -11.69
C TYR A 197 -13.99 -8.49 -10.69
N GLN A 198 -14.51 -7.30 -10.98
CA GLN A 198 -14.35 -6.15 -10.12
C GLN A 198 -15.05 -6.35 -8.76
N LEU A 199 -16.22 -6.99 -8.73
CA LEU A 199 -16.89 -7.33 -7.48
C LEU A 199 -16.08 -8.33 -6.64
N ALA A 200 -15.46 -9.32 -7.28
CA ALA A 200 -14.61 -10.28 -6.58
C ALA A 200 -13.33 -9.62 -6.04
N VAL A 201 -12.72 -8.70 -6.78
CA VAL A 201 -11.57 -7.91 -6.34
C VAL A 201 -11.93 -6.96 -5.18
N GLU A 202 -13.08 -6.27 -5.25
CA GLU A 202 -13.60 -5.45 -4.13
C GLU A 202 -13.84 -6.31 -2.87
N ALA A 203 -14.35 -7.53 -3.04
CA ALA A 203 -14.57 -8.46 -1.93
C ALA A 203 -13.25 -8.98 -1.34
N MET A 204 -12.25 -9.26 -2.17
CA MET A 204 -10.90 -9.63 -1.72
C MET A 204 -10.25 -8.50 -0.93
N SER A 205 -10.33 -7.25 -1.42
CA SER A 205 -9.80 -6.08 -0.71
C SER A 205 -10.49 -5.88 0.64
N ALA A 206 -11.82 -5.97 0.70
CA ALA A 206 -12.55 -5.87 1.95
C ALA A 206 -12.16 -6.98 2.96
N ALA A 207 -11.96 -8.22 2.49
CA ALA A 207 -11.52 -9.32 3.35
C ALA A 207 -10.06 -9.16 3.81
N ALA A 208 -9.17 -8.65 2.96
CA ALA A 208 -7.78 -8.35 3.32
C ALA A 208 -7.71 -7.28 4.43
N HIS A 209 -8.50 -6.21 4.32
CA HIS A 209 -8.58 -5.17 5.35
C HIS A 209 -9.18 -5.65 6.68
N ALA A 210 -10.00 -6.69 6.64
CA ALA A 210 -10.58 -7.33 7.82
C ALA A 210 -9.67 -8.42 8.43
N ASP A 211 -8.49 -8.66 7.85
CA ASP A 211 -7.59 -9.77 8.18
C ASP A 211 -8.29 -11.16 8.10
N ASP A 212 -9.30 -11.30 7.23
CA ASP A 212 -10.11 -12.52 7.08
C ASP A 212 -9.59 -13.40 5.94
N LEU A 213 -8.49 -14.11 6.22
CA LEU A 213 -7.84 -15.01 5.25
C LEU A 213 -8.76 -16.13 4.74
N ASP A 214 -9.67 -16.62 5.58
CA ASP A 214 -10.59 -17.69 5.18
C ASP A 214 -11.66 -17.16 4.23
N ALA A 215 -12.15 -15.93 4.41
CA ALA A 215 -12.98 -15.27 3.42
C ALA A 215 -12.23 -15.04 2.10
N MET A 216 -10.99 -14.57 2.15
CA MET A 216 -10.16 -14.39 0.94
C MET A 216 -10.00 -15.69 0.16
N ARG A 217 -9.69 -16.80 0.83
CA ARG A 217 -9.57 -18.13 0.19
C ARG A 217 -10.85 -18.57 -0.51
N ARG A 218 -12.01 -18.34 0.11
CA ARG A 218 -13.31 -18.68 -0.49
C ARG A 218 -13.62 -17.81 -1.69
N ILE A 219 -13.51 -16.48 -1.56
CA ILE A 219 -13.75 -15.53 -2.66
C ILE A 219 -12.82 -15.84 -3.83
N PHE A 220 -11.54 -16.12 -3.54
CA PHE A 220 -10.59 -16.47 -4.58
C PHE A 220 -11.00 -17.75 -5.33
N ALA A 221 -11.30 -18.83 -4.61
CA ALA A 221 -11.66 -20.11 -5.21
C ALA A 221 -12.98 -20.06 -5.98
N ASP A 222 -14.00 -19.41 -5.42
CA ASP A 222 -15.37 -19.43 -5.95
C ASP A 222 -15.59 -18.37 -7.03
N ASP A 223 -15.03 -17.16 -6.85
CA ASP A 223 -15.44 -15.98 -7.62
C ASP A 223 -14.32 -15.38 -8.48
N LEU A 224 -13.04 -15.52 -8.13
CA LEU A 224 -11.96 -14.75 -8.77
C LEU A 224 -10.98 -15.58 -9.63
N ALA A 225 -10.52 -16.74 -9.16
CA ALA A 225 -9.40 -17.47 -9.78
C ALA A 225 -9.65 -17.82 -11.25
N HIS A 226 -10.87 -18.22 -11.59
CA HIS A 226 -11.27 -18.63 -12.94
C HIS A 226 -11.46 -17.44 -13.92
N LEU A 227 -11.40 -16.21 -13.42
CA LEU A 227 -11.57 -15.01 -14.22
C LEU A 227 -10.26 -14.54 -14.86
N PHE A 228 -9.09 -14.99 -14.38
CA PHE A 228 -7.81 -14.63 -14.98
C PHE A 228 -7.60 -15.33 -16.35
N PRO A 229 -7.29 -14.59 -17.43
CA PRO A 229 -6.96 -15.16 -18.73
C PRO A 229 -5.70 -16.03 -18.70
N HIS A 230 -4.74 -15.68 -17.85
CA HIS A 230 -3.50 -16.41 -17.66
C HIS A 230 -3.52 -17.09 -16.29
N PRO A 231 -3.46 -18.43 -16.22
CA PRO A 231 -3.44 -19.15 -14.94
C PRO A 231 -2.30 -18.72 -14.01
N ALA A 232 -1.15 -18.30 -14.58
CA ALA A 232 -0.01 -17.84 -13.80
C ALA A 232 -0.34 -16.62 -12.92
N ASP A 233 -1.21 -15.72 -13.37
CA ASP A 233 -1.62 -14.54 -12.60
C ASP A 233 -2.45 -14.95 -11.37
N ALA A 234 -3.35 -15.93 -11.54
CA ALA A 234 -4.11 -16.51 -10.44
C ALA A 234 -3.20 -17.31 -9.48
N ASP A 235 -2.20 -18.03 -9.99
CA ASP A 235 -1.27 -18.83 -9.18
C ASP A 235 -0.45 -17.95 -8.22
N VAL A 236 -0.15 -16.70 -8.59
CA VAL A 236 0.51 -15.74 -7.70
C VAL A 236 -0.35 -15.45 -6.48
N ILE A 237 -1.65 -15.20 -6.68
CA ILE A 237 -2.62 -14.98 -5.58
C ILE A 237 -2.78 -16.25 -4.75
N ALA A 238 -2.88 -17.43 -5.39
CA ALA A 238 -3.01 -18.70 -4.69
C ALA A 238 -1.83 -18.94 -3.72
N LYS A 239 -0.60 -18.68 -4.16
CA LYS A 239 0.60 -18.79 -3.32
C LYS A 239 0.58 -17.83 -2.13
N ALA A 240 0.14 -16.60 -2.35
CA ALA A 240 -0.03 -15.61 -1.27
C ALA A 240 -1.02 -16.11 -0.19
N LEU A 241 -2.16 -16.64 -0.63
CA LEU A 241 -3.20 -17.20 0.24
C LEU A 241 -2.75 -18.47 0.97
N ASP A 242 -1.95 -19.32 0.32
CA ASP A 242 -1.38 -20.52 0.91
C ASP A 242 -0.33 -20.17 1.98
N ALA A 243 0.51 -19.17 1.71
CA ALA A 243 1.46 -18.62 2.69
C ALA A 243 0.74 -17.92 3.86
N GLY A 244 -0.44 -17.36 3.62
CA GLY A 244 -1.21 -16.61 4.62
C GLY A 244 -0.57 -15.27 4.99
N ASP A 245 0.20 -14.69 4.08
CA ASP A 245 0.87 -13.40 4.27
C ASP A 245 -0.14 -12.25 4.09
N LEU A 246 -0.75 -11.83 5.21
CA LEU A 246 -1.77 -10.78 5.21
C LEU A 246 -1.22 -9.41 4.83
N ASP A 247 0.05 -9.11 5.08
CA ASP A 247 0.66 -7.84 4.70
C ASP A 247 0.83 -7.77 3.19
N MET A 248 1.33 -8.85 2.59
CA MET A 248 1.39 -8.95 1.14
C MET A 248 0.00 -8.91 0.51
N LEU A 249 -0.95 -9.69 1.03
CA LEU A 249 -2.34 -9.73 0.52
C LEU A 249 -3.04 -8.37 0.59
N ARG A 250 -2.79 -7.58 1.65
CA ARG A 250 -3.29 -6.20 1.75
C ARG A 250 -2.68 -5.26 0.73
N GLN A 251 -1.45 -5.50 0.28
CA GLN A 251 -0.87 -4.70 -0.82
C GLN A 251 -1.38 -5.17 -2.19
N MET A 252 -1.51 -6.48 -2.39
CA MET A 252 -2.06 -7.06 -3.64
C MET A 252 -3.49 -6.57 -3.89
N PHE A 253 -4.29 -6.49 -2.82
CA PHE A 253 -5.70 -6.10 -2.81
C PHE A 253 -5.94 -4.90 -1.89
N ALA A 254 -5.13 -3.86 -2.03
CA ALA A 254 -5.29 -2.61 -1.27
C ALA A 254 -6.68 -1.99 -1.41
#